data_AF-A0A9P9FBI1-F1
#
_entry.id   AF-A0A9P9FBI1-F1
#
_cell.length_a   1.000
_cell.length_b   1.000
_cell.length_c   1.000
_cell.angle_alpha   90.00
_cell.angle_beta   90.00
_cell.angle_gamma   90.00
#
_symmetry.space_group_name_H-M   'P 1'
#
loop_
_entity.id
_entity.type
_entity.pdbx_description
1 polymer ?
#
loop_
_entity_poly.entity_id
_entity_poly.type
_entity_poly.pdbx_seq_one_letter_code
_entity_poly.pdbx_strand_id
1 'polypeptide(L)'
;MPSKATAFLPHMFKAEANAEDECRAWICQLIDARDEVVAFVDARLYGKGTGDFHIGFRGHRPSVLIHFAKPGHAKWQWRTKKAMNEVHIIQYLRQHTTIPLPYIPCWGLTEESPRQLGSFIIMDFIAGARLSTFLKQSTKDEDAEMVLNPAFRDETLYTIHNQLADCILQISRLEFSLIGAISKDASETWAVTNRPLTYDINELATGTGYSVAQLPTAPFHRTSNFFQSVSNQRLFHLETQQSLAKDEADVRRRFIARHRFKQPIPEYGINGGNPFKVFCNDMQPAHMLTGLKTLQIAPNLNFEFTDSMPASPTYGSIEIATCFRKVDSQLALEPQVICLINAKRTS
;
A
#
# COMPACT_ATOMS: atom_id res chain seq x y z
N MET A 1 -31.41 -15.94 30.20
CA MET A 1 -30.23 -15.07 30.36
C MET A 1 -30.09 -14.26 29.07
N PRO A 2 -30.24 -12.93 29.06
CA PRO A 2 -30.19 -12.17 27.82
C PRO A 2 -28.75 -12.10 27.29
N SER A 3 -28.62 -12.21 25.97
CA SER A 3 -27.35 -12.35 25.26
C SER A 3 -26.46 -11.12 25.41
N LYS A 4 -25.16 -11.33 25.58
CA LYS A 4 -24.11 -10.29 25.59
C LYS A 4 -23.83 -9.69 24.19
N ALA A 5 -24.68 -9.90 23.18
CA ALA A 5 -24.42 -9.50 21.80
C ALA A 5 -24.60 -7.99 21.54
N THR A 6 -25.26 -7.24 22.43
CA THR A 6 -25.63 -5.83 22.18
C THR A 6 -24.56 -4.80 22.57
N ALA A 7 -23.44 -5.21 23.18
CA ALA A 7 -22.46 -4.26 23.76
C ALA A 7 -21.30 -3.86 22.82
N PHE A 8 -21.05 -4.59 21.73
CA PHE A 8 -19.84 -4.41 20.90
C PHE A 8 -20.05 -3.66 19.58
N LEU A 9 -21.27 -3.66 19.02
CA LEU A 9 -21.63 -2.83 17.86
C LEU A 9 -21.35 -1.32 18.04
N PRO A 10 -21.56 -0.71 19.22
CA PRO A 10 -21.27 0.71 19.42
C PRO A 10 -19.79 1.06 19.28
N HIS A 11 -18.87 0.13 19.55
CA HIS A 11 -17.44 0.45 19.61
C HIS A 11 -16.82 0.62 18.21
N MET A 12 -17.29 -0.12 17.21
CA MET A 12 -16.77 -0.06 15.83
C MET A 12 -17.20 1.21 15.11
N PHE A 13 -18.51 1.53 15.13
CA PHE A 13 -19.00 2.80 14.58
C PHE A 13 -18.40 4.01 15.31
N LYS A 14 -18.14 3.90 16.62
CA LYS A 14 -17.39 4.92 17.35
C LYS A 14 -15.93 5.02 16.89
N ALA A 15 -15.25 3.89 16.63
CA ALA A 15 -13.85 3.91 16.18
C ALA A 15 -13.71 4.55 14.78
N GLU A 16 -14.61 4.22 13.85
CA GLU A 16 -14.65 4.83 12.50
C GLU A 16 -15.02 6.31 12.57
N ALA A 17 -16.07 6.69 13.30
CA ALA A 17 -16.46 8.08 13.47
C ALA A 17 -15.36 8.92 14.16
N ASN A 18 -14.73 8.38 15.20
CA ASN A 18 -13.61 9.05 15.88
C ASN A 18 -12.40 9.21 14.95
N ALA A 19 -12.13 8.25 14.07
CA ALA A 19 -11.04 8.33 13.10
C ALA A 19 -11.31 9.41 12.03
N GLU A 20 -12.56 9.54 11.58
CA GLU A 20 -12.97 10.60 10.66
C GLU A 20 -12.90 11.99 11.30
N ASP A 21 -13.32 12.13 12.55
CA ASP A 21 -13.25 13.39 13.28
C ASP A 21 -11.80 13.80 13.57
N GLU A 22 -10.94 12.86 13.99
CA GLU A 22 -9.49 13.08 14.14
C GLU A 22 -8.88 13.56 12.82
N CYS A 23 -9.23 12.88 11.71
CA CYS A 23 -8.78 13.26 10.38
C CYS A 23 -9.23 14.67 9.99
N ARG A 24 -10.51 15.02 10.24
CA ARG A 24 -11.06 16.31 9.84
C ARG A 24 -10.41 17.45 10.63
N ALA A 25 -10.25 17.27 11.94
CA ALA A 25 -9.53 18.23 12.79
C ALA A 25 -8.08 18.42 12.34
N TRP A 26 -7.40 17.32 12.00
CA TRP A 26 -6.03 17.37 11.49
C TRP A 26 -5.91 18.09 10.14
N ILE A 27 -6.86 17.89 9.22
CA ILE A 27 -6.90 18.63 7.94
C ILE A 27 -7.01 20.14 8.20
N CYS A 28 -7.86 20.57 9.12
CA CYS A 28 -7.96 21.99 9.49
C CYS A 28 -6.62 22.52 10.01
N GLN A 29 -5.96 21.77 10.92
CA GLN A 29 -4.64 22.16 11.44
C GLN A 29 -3.58 22.27 10.33
N LEU A 30 -3.58 21.34 9.36
CA LEU A 30 -2.67 21.38 8.22
C LEU A 30 -2.90 22.61 7.34
N ILE A 31 -4.17 22.97 7.10
CA ILE A 31 -4.54 24.18 6.35
C ILE A 31 -4.08 25.43 7.10
N ASP A 32 -4.33 25.50 8.40
CA ASP A 32 -3.93 26.63 9.26
C ASP A 32 -2.40 26.76 9.41
N ALA A 33 -1.67 25.67 9.18
CA ALA A 33 -0.20 25.62 9.25
C ALA A 33 0.47 25.75 7.87
N ARG A 34 -0.28 26.07 6.81
CA ARG A 34 0.22 26.08 5.42
C ARG A 34 1.54 26.83 5.27
N ASP A 35 1.60 28.08 5.74
CA ASP A 35 2.77 28.93 5.55
C ASP A 35 3.98 28.44 6.37
N GLU A 36 3.75 27.87 7.56
CA GLU A 36 4.79 27.23 8.36
C GLU A 36 5.34 25.97 7.68
N VAL A 37 4.47 25.17 7.05
CA VAL A 37 4.88 23.98 6.30
C VAL A 37 5.69 24.38 5.07
N VAL A 38 5.30 25.44 4.37
CA VAL A 38 6.08 25.99 3.24
C VAL A 38 7.48 26.40 3.71
N ALA A 39 7.56 27.23 4.75
CA ALA A 39 8.84 27.68 5.31
C ALA A 39 9.71 26.51 5.81
N PHE A 40 9.08 25.48 6.38
CA PHE A 40 9.75 24.26 6.83
C PHE A 40 10.39 23.49 5.67
N VAL A 41 9.67 23.30 4.56
CA VAL A 41 10.19 22.62 3.38
C VAL A 41 11.36 23.42 2.78
N ASP A 42 11.21 24.75 2.66
CA ASP A 42 12.28 25.63 2.19
C ASP A 42 13.56 25.52 3.01
N ALA A 43 13.42 25.52 4.35
CA ALA A 43 14.54 25.37 5.27
C ALA A 43 15.22 24.00 5.12
N ARG A 44 14.45 22.92 4.99
CA ARG A 44 14.98 21.55 4.80
C ARG A 44 15.69 21.36 3.47
N LEU A 45 15.35 22.15 2.45
CA LEU A 45 15.99 22.13 1.14
C LEU A 45 17.09 23.20 0.99
N TYR A 46 17.60 23.76 2.10
CA TYR A 46 18.70 24.74 2.14
C TYR A 46 18.44 26.02 1.32
N GLY A 47 17.18 26.45 1.20
CA GLY A 47 16.83 27.59 0.35
C GLY A 47 17.04 27.36 -1.16
N LYS A 48 17.33 26.12 -1.59
CA LYS A 48 17.27 25.70 -3.00
C LYS A 48 15.86 25.32 -3.44
N GLY A 49 14.89 25.37 -2.53
CA GLY A 49 13.46 25.32 -2.83
C GLY A 49 12.98 26.61 -3.48
N THR A 50 13.50 26.99 -4.65
CA THR A 50 12.81 28.02 -5.43
C THR A 50 11.64 27.35 -6.14
N GLY A 51 10.48 27.28 -5.50
CA GLY A 51 9.29 26.78 -6.17
C GLY A 51 8.10 26.61 -5.24
N ASP A 52 6.97 27.13 -5.67
CA ASP A 52 5.66 26.94 -5.07
C ASP A 52 5.46 25.50 -4.55
N PHE A 53 5.12 25.37 -3.27
CA PHE A 53 4.81 24.07 -2.68
C PHE A 53 3.30 23.83 -2.75
N HIS A 54 2.92 22.74 -3.40
CA HIS A 54 1.54 22.29 -3.40
C HIS A 54 1.28 21.36 -2.21
N ILE A 55 0.91 21.95 -1.08
CA ILE A 55 -0.26 21.44 -0.35
C ILE A 55 -1.44 21.86 -1.22
N GLY A 56 -2.27 20.96 -1.73
CA GLY A 56 -3.25 21.21 -2.81
C GLY A 56 -4.08 22.50 -2.70
N PHE A 57 -3.49 23.64 -3.09
CA PHE A 57 -4.07 24.96 -3.18
C PHE A 57 -3.46 25.61 -4.43
N ARG A 58 -4.29 25.76 -5.46
CA ARG A 58 -3.92 26.07 -6.85
C ARG A 58 -3.18 27.41 -6.98
N GLY A 59 -2.08 27.43 -7.73
CA GLY A 59 -1.44 28.67 -8.22
C GLY A 59 -0.41 28.45 -9.34
N HIS A 60 0.61 27.60 -9.11
CA HIS A 60 1.75 27.38 -10.02
C HIS A 60 2.22 25.91 -10.02
N ARG A 61 3.06 25.48 -10.97
CA ARG A 61 3.52 24.08 -11.01
C ARG A 61 4.56 23.84 -9.89
N PRO A 62 4.31 22.92 -8.96
CA PRO A 62 5.19 22.71 -7.84
C PRO A 62 6.41 21.88 -8.29
N SER A 63 7.58 22.20 -7.76
CA SER A 63 8.78 21.38 -7.93
C SER A 63 8.87 20.25 -6.90
N VAL A 64 8.23 20.43 -5.74
CA VAL A 64 8.34 19.56 -4.56
C VAL A 64 6.97 19.28 -3.95
N LEU A 65 6.81 18.06 -3.42
CA LEU A 65 5.67 17.57 -2.66
C LEU A 65 6.10 17.24 -1.23
N ILE A 66 5.30 17.61 -0.23
CA ILE A 66 5.38 17.06 1.12
C ILE A 66 4.17 16.16 1.39
N HIS A 67 4.43 14.94 1.84
CA HIS A 67 3.44 13.95 2.25
C HIS A 67 3.50 13.79 3.77
N PHE A 68 2.35 13.83 4.45
CA PHE A 68 2.24 13.53 5.88
C PHE A 68 1.46 12.24 6.11
N ALA A 69 1.89 11.44 7.08
CA ALA A 69 1.15 10.25 7.50
C ALA A 69 -0.22 10.64 8.09
N LYS A 70 -1.29 10.35 7.34
CA LYS A 70 -2.66 10.73 7.69
C LYS A 70 -3.13 10.07 9.00
N PRO A 71 -3.74 10.82 9.94
CA PRO A 71 -4.38 10.24 11.12
C PRO A 71 -5.67 9.46 10.81
N GLY A 72 -6.16 8.71 11.81
CA GLY A 72 -7.45 7.99 11.76
C GLY A 72 -7.40 6.55 11.21
N HIS A 73 -6.69 6.30 10.09
CA HIS A 73 -6.72 4.97 9.42
C HIS A 73 -5.52 4.05 9.73
N ALA A 74 -4.66 4.48 10.65
CA ALA A 74 -3.56 3.70 11.19
C ALA A 74 -3.40 4.01 12.68
N LYS A 75 -3.04 2.99 13.48
CA LYS A 75 -2.66 3.23 14.88
C LYS A 75 -1.52 4.23 14.93
N TRP A 76 -1.62 5.24 15.80
CA TRP A 76 -0.62 6.28 16.02
C TRP A 76 0.82 5.73 16.01
N GLN A 77 1.07 4.67 16.78
CA GLN A 77 2.37 4.02 16.94
C GLN A 77 2.98 3.44 15.65
N TRP A 78 2.18 3.26 14.60
CA TRP A 78 2.64 2.68 13.33
C TRP A 78 2.70 3.69 12.19
N ARG A 79 2.16 4.90 12.37
CA ARG A 79 2.17 5.96 11.35
C ARG A 79 3.61 6.27 10.91
N THR A 80 4.49 6.46 11.88
CA THR A 80 5.93 6.66 11.65
C THR A 80 6.58 5.46 10.97
N LYS A 81 6.26 4.25 11.42
CA LYS A 81 6.87 3.03 10.87
C LYS A 81 6.45 2.78 9.41
N LYS A 82 5.20 3.10 9.05
CA LYS A 82 4.69 3.08 7.68
C LYS A 82 5.43 4.07 6.78
N ALA A 83 5.56 5.32 7.23
CA ALA A 83 6.30 6.34 6.49
C ALA A 83 7.77 5.93 6.28
N MET A 84 8.42 5.39 7.31
CA MET A 84 9.78 4.84 7.19
C MET A 84 9.88 3.69 6.18
N ASN A 85 8.95 2.73 6.25
CA ASN A 85 8.90 1.61 5.31
C ASN A 85 8.75 2.11 3.86
N GLU A 86 7.86 3.08 3.63
CA GLU A 86 7.64 3.69 2.31
C GLU A 86 8.90 4.41 1.79
N VAL A 87 9.59 5.17 2.64
CA VAL A 87 10.85 5.80 2.24
C VAL A 87 11.89 4.76 1.86
N HIS A 88 12.11 3.75 2.71
CA HIS A 88 13.11 2.71 2.48
C HIS A 88 12.85 1.94 1.19
N ILE A 89 11.61 1.55 0.93
CA ILE A 89 11.28 0.81 -0.28
C ILE A 89 11.39 1.67 -1.54
N ILE A 90 10.97 2.94 -1.51
CA ILE A 90 11.15 3.84 -2.65
C ILE A 90 12.64 4.02 -2.96
N GLN A 91 13.46 4.26 -1.94
CA GLN A 91 14.91 4.39 -2.12
C GLN A 91 15.55 3.10 -2.65
N TYR A 92 15.15 1.93 -2.14
CA TYR A 92 15.63 0.64 -2.61
C TYR A 92 15.25 0.40 -4.07
N LEU A 93 13.98 0.59 -4.43
CA LEU A 93 13.48 0.42 -5.79
C LEU A 93 14.19 1.37 -6.77
N ARG A 94 14.44 2.62 -6.39
CA ARG A 94 15.19 3.58 -7.22
C ARG A 94 16.62 3.14 -7.52
N GLN A 95 17.25 2.41 -6.60
CA GLN A 95 18.62 1.93 -6.78
C GLN A 95 18.70 0.64 -7.60
N HIS A 96 17.64 -0.18 -7.60
CA HIS A 96 17.66 -1.54 -8.15
C HIS A 96 16.71 -1.76 -9.33
N THR A 97 15.97 -0.73 -9.75
CA THR A 97 15.01 -0.79 -10.86
C THR A 97 15.08 0.47 -11.71
N THR A 98 14.50 0.43 -12.90
CA THR A 98 14.32 1.59 -13.77
C THR A 98 12.93 2.22 -13.62
N ILE A 99 12.17 1.84 -12.58
CA ILE A 99 10.83 2.35 -12.34
C ILE A 99 10.93 3.84 -11.99
N PRO A 100 10.15 4.72 -12.65
CA PRO A 100 10.19 6.15 -12.38
C PRO A 100 9.48 6.47 -11.06
N LEU A 101 10.25 6.44 -9.97
CA LEU A 101 9.81 6.76 -8.61
C LEU A 101 10.28 8.17 -8.20
N PRO A 102 9.65 8.84 -7.24
CA PRO A 102 10.07 10.18 -6.80
C PRO A 102 11.40 10.13 -6.03
N TYR A 103 12.25 11.13 -6.22
CA TYR A 103 13.44 11.29 -5.37
C TYR A 103 13.03 11.89 -4.03
N ILE A 104 13.53 11.32 -2.93
CA ILE A 104 13.23 11.74 -1.56
C ILE A 104 14.48 12.41 -0.98
N PRO A 105 14.62 13.75 -1.07
CA PRO A 105 15.72 14.49 -0.44
C PRO A 105 15.63 14.51 1.08
N CYS A 106 14.41 14.46 1.65
CA CYS A 106 14.23 14.58 3.10
C CYS A 106 12.97 13.85 3.56
N TRP A 107 13.02 13.26 4.74
CA TRP A 107 11.88 12.70 5.45
C TRP A 107 12.18 12.81 6.95
N GLY A 108 11.17 12.72 7.81
CA GLY A 108 11.36 12.91 9.23
C GLY A 108 10.21 12.43 10.09
N LEU A 109 10.46 12.44 11.40
CA LEU A 109 9.51 11.98 12.42
C LEU A 109 8.50 13.09 12.77
N THR A 110 7.48 12.71 13.55
CA THR A 110 6.42 13.65 13.93
C THR A 110 6.94 14.82 14.75
N GLU A 111 7.91 14.57 15.62
CA GLU A 111 8.53 15.57 16.50
C GLU A 111 9.29 16.64 15.71
N GLU A 112 9.75 16.30 14.51
CA GLU A 112 10.46 17.19 13.61
C GLU A 112 9.53 18.01 12.71
N SER A 113 8.24 17.65 12.65
CA SER A 113 7.28 18.30 11.78
C SER A 113 6.71 19.58 12.39
N PRO A 114 6.36 20.59 11.55
CA PRO A 114 5.67 21.78 12.01
C PRO A 114 4.43 21.40 12.82
N ARG A 115 4.26 22.02 13.99
CA ARG A 115 3.14 21.77 14.91
C ARG A 115 2.88 20.29 15.25
N GLN A 116 3.87 19.41 15.07
CA GLN A 116 3.73 17.96 15.25
C GLN A 116 2.61 17.35 14.38
N LEU A 117 2.41 17.88 13.17
CA LEU A 117 1.40 17.40 12.22
C LEU A 117 1.57 15.91 11.88
N GLY A 118 2.79 15.37 11.92
CA GLY A 118 3.02 13.94 11.70
C GLY A 118 4.35 13.65 11.03
N SER A 119 4.71 12.38 10.95
CA SER A 119 5.85 11.94 10.16
C SER A 119 5.65 12.33 8.69
N PHE A 120 6.71 12.77 8.03
CA PHE A 120 6.62 13.40 6.73
C PHE A 120 7.66 12.88 5.74
N ILE A 121 7.36 13.01 4.45
CA ILE A 121 8.25 12.70 3.33
C ILE A 121 8.22 13.89 2.37
N ILE A 122 9.36 14.52 2.13
CA ILE A 122 9.56 15.58 1.13
C ILE A 122 10.18 14.94 -0.11
N MET A 123 9.65 15.23 -1.29
CA MET A 123 10.08 14.60 -2.54
C MET A 123 9.79 15.41 -3.79
N ASP A 124 10.40 15.00 -4.90
CA ASP A 124 10.11 15.56 -6.22
C ASP A 124 8.63 15.40 -6.57
N PHE A 125 8.04 16.47 -7.10
CA PHE A 125 6.69 16.39 -7.64
C PHE A 125 6.68 15.67 -8.99
N ILE A 126 5.93 14.58 -9.08
CA ILE A 126 5.68 13.87 -10.34
C ILE A 126 4.39 14.41 -10.97
N ALA A 127 4.51 15.09 -12.11
CA ALA A 127 3.37 15.58 -12.86
C ALA A 127 2.67 14.42 -13.60
N GLY A 128 1.37 14.24 -13.35
CA GLY A 128 0.55 13.26 -14.06
C GLY A 128 -0.90 13.26 -13.57
N ALA A 129 -1.77 12.62 -14.35
CA ALA A 129 -3.12 12.30 -13.91
C ALA A 129 -3.15 10.91 -13.28
N ARG A 130 -4.04 10.65 -12.32
CA ARG A 130 -4.25 9.29 -11.80
C ARG A 130 -4.63 8.37 -12.97
N LEU A 131 -3.96 7.22 -13.08
CA LEU A 131 -4.20 6.26 -14.16
C LEU A 131 -5.63 5.75 -14.13
N SER A 132 -6.21 5.53 -12.95
CA SER A 132 -7.63 5.17 -12.83
C SER A 132 -8.57 6.22 -13.44
N THR A 133 -8.34 7.51 -13.16
CA THR A 133 -9.13 8.62 -13.72
C THR A 133 -8.90 8.75 -15.22
N PHE A 134 -7.69 8.52 -15.70
CA PHE A 134 -7.37 8.52 -17.12
C PHE A 134 -8.13 7.42 -17.86
N LEU A 135 -8.18 6.21 -17.30
CA LEU A 135 -8.85 5.06 -17.90
C LEU A 135 -10.39 5.13 -17.80
N LYS A 136 -10.94 5.83 -16.80
CA LYS A 136 -12.39 5.91 -16.56
C LYS A 136 -13.11 6.58 -17.73
N GLN A 137 -14.25 6.02 -18.14
CA GLN A 137 -15.21 6.69 -19.01
C GLN A 137 -15.69 7.99 -18.36
N SER A 138 -15.72 9.09 -19.11
CA SER A 138 -16.28 10.34 -18.60
C SER A 138 -17.79 10.18 -18.41
N THR A 139 -18.23 10.14 -17.15
CA THR A 139 -19.63 10.12 -16.74
C THR A 139 -19.98 11.43 -16.04
N LYS A 140 -21.24 11.88 -16.14
CA LYS A 140 -21.75 13.04 -15.39
C LYS A 140 -21.92 12.75 -13.89
N ASP A 141 -21.94 11.47 -13.54
CA ASP A 141 -22.06 10.97 -12.18
C ASP A 141 -20.67 10.52 -11.70
N GLU A 142 -20.18 11.16 -10.63
CA GLU A 142 -18.87 10.85 -10.03
C GLU A 142 -18.89 9.47 -9.33
N ASP A 143 -20.04 9.06 -8.82
CA ASP A 143 -20.28 7.79 -8.11
C ASP A 143 -20.60 6.62 -9.05
N ALA A 144 -20.73 6.89 -10.35
CA ALA A 144 -20.92 5.84 -11.34
C ALA A 144 -19.77 4.83 -11.33
N GLU A 145 -20.14 3.57 -11.55
CA GLU A 145 -19.25 2.43 -11.64
C GLU A 145 -18.03 2.78 -12.52
N MET A 146 -16.83 2.39 -12.07
CA MET A 146 -15.64 2.58 -12.88
C MET A 146 -15.77 1.66 -14.10
N VAL A 147 -16.15 2.25 -15.24
CA VAL A 147 -16.19 1.59 -16.55
C VAL A 147 -15.05 2.15 -17.38
N LEU A 148 -14.30 1.26 -18.04
CA LEU A 148 -13.25 1.67 -18.96
C LEU A 148 -13.86 2.49 -20.10
N ASN A 149 -13.22 3.60 -20.47
CA ASN A 149 -13.66 4.36 -21.63
C ASN A 149 -13.51 3.53 -22.92
N PRO A 150 -14.60 3.15 -23.62
CA PRO A 150 -14.53 2.32 -24.82
C PRO A 150 -13.87 3.05 -26.01
N ALA A 151 -13.67 4.37 -25.91
CA ALA A 151 -12.98 5.15 -26.92
C ALA A 151 -11.45 5.00 -26.88
N PHE A 152 -10.88 4.28 -25.91
CA PHE A 152 -9.46 4.00 -25.90
C PHE A 152 -9.10 3.06 -27.05
N ARG A 153 -8.06 3.46 -27.81
CA ARG A 153 -7.45 2.60 -28.81
C ARG A 153 -6.72 1.44 -28.15
N ASP A 154 -6.78 0.26 -28.75
CA ASP A 154 -6.11 -0.95 -28.27
C ASP A 154 -4.60 -0.73 -28.09
N GLU A 155 -3.95 0.07 -28.95
CA GLU A 155 -2.53 0.37 -28.84
C GLU A 155 -2.18 1.13 -27.54
N THR A 156 -3.07 2.02 -27.09
CA THR A 156 -2.90 2.78 -25.84
C THR A 156 -2.99 1.85 -24.64
N LEU A 157 -4.00 0.97 -24.63
CA LEU A 157 -4.18 -0.03 -23.57
C LEU A 157 -2.98 -0.97 -23.53
N TYR A 158 -2.55 -1.49 -24.68
CA TYR A 158 -1.37 -2.34 -24.79
C TYR A 158 -0.11 -1.67 -24.24
N THR A 159 0.10 -0.38 -24.54
CA THR A 159 1.22 0.41 -24.02
C THR A 159 1.18 0.55 -22.50
N ILE A 160 -0.01 0.77 -21.92
CA ILE A 160 -0.22 0.85 -20.47
C ILE A 160 0.05 -0.51 -19.83
N HIS A 161 -0.57 -1.57 -20.33
CA HIS A 161 -0.38 -2.94 -19.83
C HIS A 161 1.09 -3.37 -19.86
N ASN A 162 1.81 -3.06 -20.95
CA ASN A 162 3.23 -3.39 -21.06
C ASN A 162 4.09 -2.69 -20.00
N GLN A 163 3.84 -1.41 -19.71
CA GLN A 163 4.55 -0.68 -18.67
C GLN A 163 4.24 -1.23 -17.27
N LEU A 164 2.98 -1.59 -17.00
CA LEU A 164 2.58 -2.20 -15.73
C LEU A 164 3.25 -3.57 -15.54
N ALA A 165 3.22 -4.42 -16.57
CA ALA A 165 3.88 -5.72 -16.55
C ALA A 165 5.39 -5.58 -16.36
N ASP A 166 6.00 -4.56 -16.95
CA ASP A 166 7.42 -4.27 -16.76
C ASP A 166 7.74 -3.88 -15.31
N CYS A 167 6.95 -2.99 -14.70
CA CYS A 167 7.12 -2.61 -13.29
C CYS A 167 7.01 -3.82 -12.35
N ILE A 168 5.96 -4.64 -12.53
CA ILE A 168 5.73 -5.85 -11.72
C ILE A 168 6.88 -6.84 -11.91
N LEU A 169 7.34 -7.02 -13.16
CA LEU A 169 8.46 -7.92 -13.45
C LEU A 169 9.74 -7.47 -12.74
N GLN A 170 10.07 -6.17 -12.80
CA GLN A 170 11.23 -5.62 -12.13
C GLN A 170 11.16 -5.81 -10.61
N ILE A 171 10.00 -5.53 -9.98
CA ILE A 171 9.80 -5.74 -8.54
C ILE A 171 9.93 -7.23 -8.17
N SER A 172 9.34 -8.12 -8.97
CA SER A 172 9.37 -9.58 -8.72
C SER A 172 10.76 -10.21 -8.82
N ARG A 173 11.74 -9.50 -9.39
CA ARG A 173 13.14 -9.94 -9.46
C ARG A 173 13.91 -9.59 -8.18
N LEU A 174 13.38 -8.70 -7.34
CA LEU A 174 14.03 -8.29 -6.10
C LEU A 174 13.84 -9.36 -5.03
N GLU A 175 14.93 -9.70 -4.35
CA GLU A 175 15.04 -10.90 -3.54
C GLU A 175 15.62 -10.62 -2.16
N PHE A 176 15.06 -11.26 -1.14
CA PHE A 176 15.53 -11.16 0.24
C PHE A 176 15.50 -12.53 0.93
N SER A 177 16.30 -12.66 1.99
CA SER A 177 16.45 -13.91 2.76
C SER A 177 15.42 -14.08 3.87
N LEU A 178 14.68 -13.02 4.23
CA LEU A 178 13.64 -13.03 5.27
C LEU A 178 12.32 -12.40 4.76
N ILE A 179 11.24 -12.68 5.46
CA ILE A 179 9.92 -12.05 5.26
C ILE A 179 9.79 -10.87 6.23
N GLY A 180 9.43 -9.70 5.72
CA GLY A 180 9.25 -8.49 6.52
C GLY A 180 9.63 -7.21 5.80
N ALA A 181 9.60 -6.11 6.54
CA ALA A 181 9.92 -4.79 6.01
C ALA A 181 11.42 -4.59 5.86
N ILE A 182 11.82 -3.96 4.77
CA ILE A 182 13.21 -3.67 4.47
C ILE A 182 13.66 -2.37 5.15
N SER A 183 14.93 -2.32 5.52
CA SER A 183 15.61 -1.07 5.89
C SER A 183 17.08 -1.18 5.52
N LYS A 184 17.81 -0.08 5.68
CA LYS A 184 19.26 -0.16 5.78
C LYS A 184 19.65 -0.70 7.15
N ASP A 185 20.67 -1.55 7.17
CA ASP A 185 21.35 -1.95 8.41
C ASP A 185 22.44 -0.93 8.79
N ALA A 186 23.19 -1.22 9.85
CA ALA A 186 24.28 -0.35 10.33
C ALA A 186 25.43 -0.18 9.32
N SER A 187 25.50 -1.04 8.29
CA SER A 187 26.49 -0.97 7.21
C SER A 187 25.96 -0.25 5.96
N GLU A 188 24.79 0.39 6.05
CA GLU A 188 24.08 1.01 4.93
C GLU A 188 23.63 0.01 3.84
N THR A 189 23.61 -1.29 4.16
CA THR A 189 23.19 -2.36 3.24
C THR A 189 21.70 -2.64 3.42
N TRP A 190 21.00 -2.88 2.31
CA TRP A 190 19.58 -3.23 2.34
C TRP A 190 19.36 -4.65 2.88
N ALA A 191 18.57 -4.76 3.94
CA ALA A 191 18.19 -6.02 4.54
C ALA A 191 16.76 -5.97 5.09
N VAL A 192 16.17 -7.13 5.30
CA VAL A 192 14.89 -7.26 6.02
C VAL A 192 15.19 -7.29 7.51
N THR A 193 14.99 -6.16 8.18
CA THR A 193 15.31 -5.98 9.62
C THR A 193 14.06 -5.85 10.48
N ASN A 194 12.91 -5.58 9.86
CA ASN A 194 11.67 -5.23 10.54
C ASN A 194 10.57 -6.27 10.32
N ARG A 195 9.65 -6.37 11.28
CA ARG A 195 8.41 -7.16 11.12
C ARG A 195 7.67 -6.76 9.82
N PRO A 196 6.92 -7.69 9.20
CA PRO A 196 5.99 -7.32 8.14
C PRO A 196 4.90 -6.38 8.68
N LEU A 197 4.51 -5.41 7.87
CA LEU A 197 3.37 -4.52 8.13
C LEU A 197 2.45 -4.54 6.92
N THR A 198 1.56 -5.54 6.90
CA THR A 198 0.59 -5.71 5.81
C THR A 198 -0.67 -4.86 6.05
N TYR A 199 -1.41 -4.62 4.97
CA TYR A 199 -2.74 -4.02 5.05
C TYR A 199 -3.67 -4.79 6.01
N ASP A 200 -3.68 -6.13 5.94
CA ASP A 200 -4.47 -6.99 6.84
C ASP A 200 -4.12 -6.75 8.32
N ILE A 201 -2.83 -6.57 8.64
CA ILE A 201 -2.37 -6.27 10.00
C ILE A 201 -2.83 -4.86 10.44
N ASN A 202 -2.83 -3.89 9.52
CA ASN A 202 -3.36 -2.55 9.78
C ASN A 202 -4.85 -2.61 10.11
N GLU A 203 -5.66 -3.24 9.26
CA GLU A 203 -7.10 -3.38 9.45
C GLU A 203 -7.46 -4.09 10.76
N LEU A 204 -6.72 -5.15 11.09
CA LEU A 204 -6.88 -5.85 12.37
C LEU A 204 -6.60 -4.92 13.56
N ALA A 205 -5.52 -4.15 13.48
CA ALA A 205 -5.14 -3.27 14.56
C ALA A 205 -6.16 -2.12 14.72
N THR A 206 -6.60 -1.51 13.63
CA THR A 206 -7.47 -0.32 13.66
C THR A 206 -8.95 -0.67 13.89
N GLY A 207 -9.45 -1.75 13.28
CA GLY A 207 -10.89 -2.05 13.21
C GLY A 207 -11.42 -3.06 14.22
N THR A 208 -10.58 -3.90 14.83
CA THR A 208 -11.06 -5.11 15.54
C THR A 208 -10.68 -5.20 17.01
N GLY A 209 -9.98 -4.18 17.54
CA GLY A 209 -9.43 -4.22 18.89
C GLY A 209 -8.31 -5.26 19.09
N TYR A 210 -7.72 -5.79 18.00
CA TYR A 210 -6.63 -6.75 18.06
C TYR A 210 -5.47 -6.23 18.91
N SER A 211 -5.01 -7.07 19.86
CA SER A 211 -3.89 -6.71 20.72
C SER A 211 -2.60 -6.67 19.90
N VAL A 212 -1.97 -5.50 19.84
CA VAL A 212 -0.69 -5.30 19.12
C VAL A 212 0.39 -6.24 19.65
N ALA A 213 0.31 -6.65 20.91
CA ALA A 213 1.25 -7.60 21.52
C ALA A 213 1.19 -9.00 20.90
N GLN A 214 0.09 -9.37 20.25
CA GLN A 214 -0.06 -10.66 19.56
C GLN A 214 0.39 -10.61 18.10
N LEU A 215 0.83 -9.45 17.61
CA LEU A 215 1.36 -9.32 16.26
C LEU A 215 2.85 -9.67 16.22
N PRO A 216 3.37 -10.06 15.05
CA PRO A 216 4.80 -10.33 14.90
C PRO A 216 5.62 -9.11 15.29
N THR A 217 6.70 -9.32 16.04
CA THR A 217 7.62 -8.24 16.45
C THR A 217 8.92 -8.23 15.64
N ALA A 218 9.21 -9.31 14.92
CA ALA A 218 10.42 -9.53 14.13
C ALA A 218 10.09 -10.07 12.72
N PRO A 219 11.06 -10.05 11.78
CA PRO A 219 10.96 -10.76 10.52
C PRO A 219 10.72 -12.27 10.69
N PHE A 220 10.24 -12.93 9.62
CA PHE A 220 10.15 -14.39 9.59
C PHE A 220 11.24 -15.01 8.70
N HIS A 221 11.86 -16.08 9.21
CA HIS A 221 12.81 -16.89 8.45
C HIS A 221 12.13 -17.94 7.55
N ARG A 222 10.89 -18.31 7.88
CA ARG A 222 10.19 -19.44 7.25
C ARG A 222 8.78 -19.05 6.84
N THR A 223 8.39 -19.46 5.64
CA THR A 223 7.03 -19.31 5.09
C THR A 223 5.98 -19.97 5.99
N SER A 224 6.27 -21.15 6.57
CA SER A 224 5.38 -21.81 7.55
C SER A 224 5.04 -20.91 8.73
N ASN A 225 6.06 -20.30 9.36
CA ASN A 225 5.87 -19.42 10.51
C ASN A 225 5.03 -18.18 10.14
N PHE A 226 5.30 -17.60 8.98
CA PHE A 226 4.52 -16.47 8.46
C PHE A 226 3.06 -16.86 8.22
N PHE A 227 2.78 -17.94 7.48
CA PHE A 227 1.40 -18.37 7.23
C PHE A 227 0.68 -18.82 8.50
N GLN A 228 1.38 -19.38 9.48
CA GLN A 228 0.79 -19.69 10.78
C GLN A 228 0.34 -18.40 11.49
N SER A 229 1.13 -17.34 11.42
CA SER A 229 0.77 -16.01 11.93
C SER A 229 -0.46 -15.44 11.21
N VAL A 230 -0.47 -15.44 9.87
CA VAL A 230 -1.61 -14.99 9.04
C VAL A 230 -2.88 -15.80 9.35
N SER A 231 -2.76 -17.11 9.54
CA SER A 231 -3.89 -17.97 9.89
C SER A 231 -4.49 -17.58 11.24
N ASN A 232 -3.67 -17.36 12.25
CA ASN A 232 -4.13 -16.96 13.58
C ASN A 232 -4.80 -15.58 13.54
N GLN A 233 -4.20 -14.62 12.84
CA GLN A 233 -4.75 -13.29 12.60
C GLN A 233 -6.13 -13.36 11.94
N ARG A 234 -6.29 -14.17 10.89
CA ARG A 234 -7.57 -14.35 10.18
C ARG A 234 -8.64 -15.01 11.05
N LEU A 235 -8.28 -16.01 11.86
CA LEU A 235 -9.25 -16.62 12.78
C LEU A 235 -9.73 -15.62 13.82
N PHE A 236 -8.80 -14.90 14.46
CA PHE A 236 -9.14 -13.85 15.40
C PHE A 236 -10.01 -12.74 14.77
N HIS A 237 -9.70 -12.34 13.53
CA HIS A 237 -10.52 -11.38 12.79
C HIS A 237 -11.98 -11.83 12.68
N LEU A 238 -12.20 -13.14 12.45
CA LEU A 238 -13.55 -13.69 12.35
C LEU A 238 -14.29 -13.63 13.68
N GLU A 239 -13.58 -13.93 14.76
CA GLU A 239 -14.13 -13.95 16.11
C GLU A 239 -14.49 -12.55 16.61
N THR A 240 -13.68 -11.55 16.26
CA THR A 240 -13.77 -10.21 16.83
C THR A 240 -14.56 -9.21 16.00
N GLN A 241 -14.49 -9.27 14.66
CA GLN A 241 -15.22 -8.35 13.80
C GLN A 241 -16.53 -8.97 13.31
N GLN A 242 -17.60 -8.80 14.09
CA GLN A 242 -18.92 -9.35 13.75
C GLN A 242 -19.51 -8.79 12.45
N SER A 243 -19.14 -7.57 12.06
CA SER A 243 -19.53 -6.94 10.79
C SER A 243 -18.82 -7.50 9.56
N LEU A 244 -17.82 -8.37 9.74
CA LEU A 244 -17.04 -8.93 8.65
C LEU A 244 -17.86 -9.82 7.72
N ALA A 245 -18.95 -10.40 8.23
CA ALA A 245 -19.82 -11.30 7.49
C ALA A 245 -21.24 -10.74 7.43
N LYS A 246 -21.89 -10.94 6.27
CA LYS A 246 -23.24 -10.41 6.02
C LYS A 246 -24.33 -11.25 6.68
N ASP A 247 -24.12 -12.56 6.76
CA ASP A 247 -25.08 -13.55 7.25
C ASP A 247 -24.34 -14.81 7.76
N GLU A 248 -25.10 -15.74 8.34
CA GLU A 248 -24.59 -17.01 8.87
C GLU A 248 -23.86 -17.85 7.81
N ALA A 249 -24.36 -17.86 6.57
CA ALA A 249 -23.75 -18.63 5.48
C ALA A 249 -22.37 -18.05 5.13
N ASP A 250 -22.20 -16.73 5.14
CA ASP A 250 -20.91 -16.06 4.94
C ASP A 250 -19.95 -16.33 6.11
N VAL A 251 -20.42 -16.30 7.36
CA VAL A 251 -19.62 -16.70 8.53
C VAL A 251 -19.12 -18.14 8.36
N ARG A 252 -20.01 -19.07 8.03
CA ARG A 252 -19.64 -20.49 7.84
C ARG A 252 -18.64 -20.68 6.71
N ARG A 253 -18.83 -20.01 5.57
CA ARG A 253 -17.87 -20.05 4.45
C ARG A 253 -16.51 -19.52 4.85
N ARG A 254 -16.44 -18.37 5.54
CA ARG A 254 -15.18 -17.77 6.03
C ARG A 254 -14.50 -18.65 7.07
N PHE A 255 -15.27 -19.21 8.01
CA PHE A 255 -14.76 -20.14 9.02
C PHE A 255 -14.10 -21.36 8.38
N ILE A 256 -14.82 -22.02 7.46
CA ILE A 256 -14.29 -23.18 6.74
C ILE A 256 -13.04 -22.79 5.96
N ALA A 257 -13.07 -21.71 5.18
CA ALA A 257 -11.93 -21.27 4.38
C ALA A 257 -10.69 -20.97 5.24
N ARG A 258 -10.87 -20.26 6.37
CA ARG A 258 -9.77 -19.89 7.29
C ARG A 258 -9.19 -21.12 8.01
N HIS A 259 -10.01 -22.10 8.37
CA HIS A 259 -9.53 -23.37 8.91
C HIS A 259 -8.84 -24.23 7.86
N ARG A 260 -9.37 -24.30 6.63
CA ARG A 260 -8.74 -25.02 5.52
C ARG A 260 -7.39 -24.40 5.13
N PHE A 261 -7.26 -23.08 5.19
CA PHE A 261 -5.97 -22.39 4.97
C PHE A 261 -4.89 -22.85 5.96
N LYS A 262 -5.25 -23.18 7.21
CA LYS A 262 -4.29 -23.63 8.24
C LYS A 262 -3.77 -25.04 8.01
N GLN A 263 -4.59 -25.92 7.43
CA GLN A 263 -4.30 -27.36 7.27
C GLN A 263 -3.04 -27.67 6.44
N PRO A 264 -2.79 -27.04 5.27
CA PRO A 264 -1.60 -27.34 4.47
C PRO A 264 -0.32 -26.70 5.00
N ILE A 265 -0.35 -25.83 6.01
CA ILE A 265 0.84 -25.11 6.48
C ILE A 265 1.97 -26.05 6.96
N PRO A 266 1.70 -27.12 7.73
CA PRO A 266 2.76 -28.05 8.14
C PRO A 266 3.38 -28.84 6.97
N GLU A 267 2.57 -29.13 5.94
CA GLU A 267 2.95 -29.98 4.80
C GLU A 267 3.67 -29.18 3.69
N TYR A 268 3.21 -27.96 3.42
CA TYR A 268 3.70 -27.11 2.32
C TYR A 268 4.46 -25.87 2.83
N GLY A 269 4.54 -25.66 4.15
CA GLY A 269 5.31 -24.58 4.77
C GLY A 269 6.81 -24.87 4.90
N ILE A 270 7.31 -25.81 4.10
CA ILE A 270 8.72 -26.12 3.95
C ILE A 270 9.35 -25.04 3.06
N ASN A 271 10.11 -24.13 3.66
CA ASN A 271 11.12 -23.38 2.91
C ASN A 271 12.37 -24.23 2.80
N GLY A 272 13.08 -24.12 1.67
CA GLY A 272 14.40 -24.73 1.57
C GLY A 272 15.33 -24.19 0.50
N GLY A 273 15.11 -23.00 -0.09
CA GLY A 273 16.12 -22.45 -0.99
C GLY A 273 15.74 -21.23 -1.82
N ASN A 274 14.45 -21.00 -2.08
CA ASN A 274 14.06 -19.86 -2.90
C ASN A 274 13.98 -18.58 -2.08
N PRO A 275 14.57 -17.48 -2.56
CA PRO A 275 14.48 -16.18 -1.91
C PRO A 275 13.05 -15.65 -1.89
N PHE A 276 12.75 -14.85 -0.86
CA PHE A 276 11.50 -14.09 -0.75
C PHE A 276 11.52 -12.90 -1.70
N LYS A 277 10.34 -12.45 -2.12
CA LYS A 277 10.17 -11.40 -3.13
C LYS A 277 9.57 -10.15 -2.53
N VAL A 278 9.93 -8.98 -3.04
CA VAL A 278 9.22 -7.74 -2.72
C VAL A 278 7.78 -7.86 -3.21
N PHE A 279 6.83 -7.54 -2.34
CA PHE A 279 5.40 -7.55 -2.63
C PHE A 279 4.77 -6.27 -2.12
N CYS A 280 4.06 -5.57 -3.01
CA CYS A 280 3.28 -4.38 -2.65
C CYS A 280 1.78 -4.67 -2.79
N ASN A 281 1.03 -4.51 -1.69
CA ASN A 281 -0.42 -4.75 -1.66
C ASN A 281 -1.23 -3.84 -2.61
N ASP A 282 -0.67 -2.69 -2.99
CA ASP A 282 -1.45 -1.55 -3.48
C ASP A 282 -0.99 -1.01 -4.84
N MET A 283 -0.44 -1.86 -5.70
CA MET A 283 -0.02 -1.52 -7.07
C MET A 283 -1.20 -1.34 -8.06
N GLN A 284 -2.28 -0.71 -7.64
CA GLN A 284 -3.48 -0.48 -8.47
C GLN A 284 -3.40 0.83 -9.28
N PRO A 285 -4.13 0.96 -10.40
CA PRO A 285 -4.14 2.18 -11.22
C PRO A 285 -4.50 3.47 -10.46
N ALA A 286 -5.26 3.37 -9.36
CA ALA A 286 -5.59 4.52 -8.52
C ALA A 286 -4.36 5.13 -7.81
N HIS A 287 -3.30 4.34 -7.66
CA HIS A 287 -2.04 4.74 -7.03
C HIS A 287 -0.92 4.88 -8.07
N MET A 288 -1.26 5.07 -9.34
CA MET A 288 -0.30 5.32 -10.41
C MET A 288 -0.66 6.62 -11.11
N LEU A 289 0.37 7.32 -11.57
CA LEU A 289 0.26 8.53 -12.37
C LEU A 289 0.61 8.20 -13.81
N THR A 290 -0.09 8.83 -14.75
CA THR A 290 0.24 8.77 -16.18
C THR A 290 0.42 10.17 -16.75
N GLY A 291 1.48 10.35 -17.53
CA GLY A 291 1.69 11.56 -18.30
C GLY A 291 0.70 11.63 -19.48
N LEU A 292 -0.19 12.61 -19.49
CA LEU A 292 -1.27 12.72 -20.50
C LEU A 292 -0.77 12.77 -21.96
N LYS A 293 0.49 13.16 -22.20
CA LYS A 293 1.10 13.22 -23.53
C LYS A 293 2.07 12.07 -23.81
N THR A 294 2.77 11.59 -22.79
CA THR A 294 3.83 10.58 -22.93
C THR A 294 3.33 9.16 -22.68
N LEU A 295 2.16 9.02 -22.03
CA LEU A 295 1.63 7.77 -21.47
C LEU A 295 2.59 7.05 -20.52
N GLN A 296 3.66 7.73 -20.07
CA GLN A 296 4.61 7.18 -19.12
C GLN A 296 3.93 7.01 -17.77
N ILE A 297 4.01 5.79 -17.23
CA ILE A 297 3.43 5.45 -15.93
C ILE A 297 4.50 5.58 -14.85
N ALA A 298 4.14 6.26 -13.76
CA ALA A 298 4.95 6.36 -12.56
C ALA A 298 4.09 5.97 -11.35
N PRO A 299 4.54 5.05 -10.48
CA PRO A 299 3.85 4.81 -9.22
C PRO A 299 3.78 6.10 -8.40
N ASN A 300 2.59 6.39 -7.88
CA ASN A 300 2.43 7.38 -6.82
C ASN A 300 2.88 6.75 -5.50
N LEU A 301 3.20 7.58 -4.50
CA LEU A 301 3.46 7.09 -3.15
C LEU A 301 2.24 6.36 -2.63
N ASN A 302 2.36 5.03 -2.58
CA ASN A 302 1.52 4.18 -1.78
C ASN A 302 2.23 2.83 -1.55
N PHE A 303 3.48 2.90 -1.11
CA PHE A 303 4.29 1.72 -0.81
C PHE A 303 4.34 1.40 0.69
N GLU A 304 3.51 2.04 1.52
CA GLU A 304 3.51 1.87 2.99
C GLU A 304 3.27 0.44 3.47
N PHE A 305 2.63 -0.40 2.64
CA PHE A 305 2.39 -1.82 2.88
C PHE A 305 3.20 -2.72 1.94
N THR A 306 4.47 -2.36 1.73
CA THR A 306 5.40 -3.16 0.92
C THR A 306 6.37 -3.90 1.81
N ASP A 307 6.46 -5.20 1.61
CA ASP A 307 7.30 -6.09 2.41
C ASP A 307 7.95 -7.15 1.50
N SER A 308 9.04 -7.75 1.98
CA SER A 308 9.50 -9.03 1.45
C SER A 308 8.57 -10.15 1.91
N MET A 309 8.08 -10.98 0.98
CA MET A 309 7.03 -11.98 1.19
C MET A 309 7.32 -13.30 0.46
N PRO A 310 6.67 -14.41 0.87
CA PRO A 310 6.72 -15.67 0.12
C PRO A 310 6.28 -15.50 -1.33
N ALA A 311 7.09 -15.99 -2.27
CA ALA A 311 6.79 -16.03 -3.71
C ALA A 311 5.64 -16.98 -4.11
N SER A 312 4.92 -17.54 -3.12
CA SER A 312 3.86 -18.52 -3.31
C SER A 312 2.83 -18.03 -4.33
N PRO A 313 2.24 -18.91 -5.16
CA PRO A 313 1.18 -18.55 -6.11
C PRO A 313 0.03 -17.79 -5.42
N THR A 314 -0.23 -18.01 -4.13
CA THR A 314 -1.22 -17.20 -3.40
C THR A 314 -0.87 -15.71 -3.38
N TYR A 315 0.39 -15.30 -3.28
CA TYR A 315 0.79 -13.88 -3.27
C TYR A 315 1.27 -13.39 -4.64
N GLY A 316 2.01 -14.20 -5.40
CA GLY A 316 2.46 -13.83 -6.76
C GLY A 316 1.32 -13.74 -7.77
N SER A 317 0.30 -14.59 -7.65
CA SER A 317 -0.94 -14.43 -8.43
C SER A 317 -1.81 -13.30 -7.88
N ILE A 318 -1.70 -12.93 -6.60
CA ILE A 318 -2.37 -11.73 -6.07
C ILE A 318 -1.70 -10.45 -6.57
N GLU A 319 -0.39 -10.38 -6.77
CA GLU A 319 0.24 -9.14 -7.25
C GLU A 319 -0.23 -8.82 -8.67
N ILE A 320 -0.09 -9.79 -9.58
CA ILE A 320 -0.59 -9.69 -10.96
C ILE A 320 -2.11 -9.56 -10.95
N ALA A 321 -2.85 -10.45 -10.30
CA ALA A 321 -4.29 -10.40 -10.33
C ALA A 321 -4.90 -9.34 -9.39
N THR A 322 -4.18 -8.52 -8.63
CA THR A 322 -4.78 -7.37 -7.88
C THR A 322 -4.50 -6.06 -8.59
N CYS A 323 -3.31 -5.90 -9.16
CA CYS A 323 -3.06 -4.91 -10.21
C CYS A 323 -4.06 -5.08 -11.34
N PHE A 324 -4.19 -6.31 -11.84
CA PHE A 324 -5.00 -6.63 -13.02
C PHE A 324 -6.44 -7.00 -12.68
N ARG A 325 -6.87 -7.70 -11.62
CA ARG A 325 -8.34 -7.90 -11.39
C ARG A 325 -9.11 -6.61 -11.19
N LYS A 326 -8.50 -5.54 -10.68
CA LYS A 326 -9.16 -4.23 -10.59
C LYS A 326 -9.14 -3.45 -11.91
N VAL A 327 -8.24 -3.80 -12.84
CA VAL A 327 -8.24 -3.34 -14.24
C VAL A 327 -9.14 -4.23 -15.11
N ASP A 328 -9.24 -5.53 -14.80
CA ASP A 328 -9.79 -6.64 -15.60
C ASP A 328 -11.22 -7.00 -15.19
N SER A 329 -11.67 -6.67 -13.98
CA SER A 329 -13.11 -6.60 -13.68
C SER A 329 -13.83 -5.61 -14.60
N GLN A 330 -13.06 -4.82 -15.37
CA GLN A 330 -13.51 -3.88 -16.40
C GLN A 330 -13.06 -4.27 -17.82
N LEU A 331 -12.28 -5.35 -18.02
CA LEU A 331 -11.59 -5.64 -19.29
C LEU A 331 -11.58 -7.11 -19.77
N ALA A 332 -11.94 -8.12 -18.98
CA ALA A 332 -12.03 -9.52 -19.42
C ALA A 332 -10.79 -10.10 -20.17
N LEU A 333 -9.56 -9.82 -19.70
CA LEU A 333 -8.31 -10.20 -20.41
C LEU A 333 -7.25 -10.95 -19.57
N GLU A 334 -7.59 -11.53 -18.40
CA GLU A 334 -6.67 -12.30 -17.54
C GLU A 334 -5.68 -13.24 -18.27
N PRO A 335 -6.08 -14.00 -19.33
CA PRO A 335 -5.17 -14.94 -19.98
C PRO A 335 -3.99 -14.31 -20.72
N GLN A 336 -4.14 -13.09 -21.26
CA GLN A 336 -3.14 -12.49 -22.15
C GLN A 336 -1.95 -11.90 -21.38
N VAL A 337 -2.19 -11.36 -20.19
CA VAL A 337 -1.16 -10.73 -19.36
C VAL A 337 -0.27 -11.76 -18.67
N ILE A 338 -0.85 -12.87 -18.19
CA ILE A 338 -0.07 -14.00 -17.66
C ILE A 338 0.82 -14.58 -18.77
N CYS A 339 0.33 -14.66 -20.01
CA CYS A 339 1.13 -15.08 -21.16
C CYS A 339 2.30 -14.12 -21.44
N LEU A 340 2.08 -12.80 -21.41
CA LEU A 340 3.14 -11.79 -21.62
C LEU A 340 4.23 -11.83 -20.55
N ILE A 341 3.85 -11.98 -19.26
CA ILE A 341 4.81 -12.07 -18.16
C ILE A 341 5.61 -13.38 -18.24
N ASN A 342 4.96 -14.50 -18.57
CA ASN A 342 5.65 -15.77 -18.76
C ASN A 342 6.57 -15.75 -19.98
N ALA A 343 6.16 -15.12 -21.09
CA ALA A 343 6.99 -14.95 -22.28
C ALA A 343 8.26 -14.12 -21.98
N LYS A 344 8.12 -13.01 -21.22
CA LYS A 344 9.25 -12.18 -20.76
C LYS A 344 10.14 -12.86 -19.70
N ARG A 345 9.68 -13.92 -19.04
CA ARG A 345 10.50 -14.71 -18.09
C ARG A 345 11.35 -15.76 -18.80
N THR A 346 10.93 -16.22 -19.97
CA THR A 346 11.64 -17.24 -20.78
C THR A 346 12.53 -16.67 -21.87
N SER A 347 12.43 -15.36 -22.14
CA SER A 347 13.35 -14.57 -22.97
C SER A 347 14.41 -13.90 -22.11
#